data_AF-A0A087RKI3-F1
#
_entry.id   AF-A0A087RKI3-F1
#
_cell.length_a   1.000
_cell.length_b   1.000
_cell.length_c   1.000
_cell.angle_alpha   90.00
_cell.angle_beta   90.00
_cell.angle_gamma   90.00
#
_symmetry.space_group_name_H-M   'P 1'
#
loop_
_entity.id
_entity.type
_entity.pdbx_description
1 polymer ?
#
loop_
_entity_poly.entity_id
_entity_poly.type
_entity_poly.pdbx_seq_one_letter_code
_entity_poly.pdbx_strand_id
1 'polypeptide(L)' 'AYSQEAADTLACRQNRGSCSFVACSAPLVDIGTCRGGKLKCCKW' A
#
# COMPACT_ATOMS: atom_id res chain seq x y z
N ALA A 1 13.11 -14.89 6.93
CA ALA A 1 11.97 -14.90 5.99
C ALA A 1 11.61 -13.46 5.68
N TYR A 2 11.68 -13.04 4.41
CA TYR A 2 11.13 -11.75 4.00
C TYR A 2 9.61 -11.89 3.97
N SER A 3 8.95 -11.46 5.05
CA SER A 3 7.50 -11.63 5.16
C SER A 3 6.80 -10.82 4.06
N GLN A 4 5.78 -11.39 3.43
CA GLN A 4 4.96 -10.69 2.44
C GLN A 4 4.39 -9.37 3.00
N GLU A 5 4.19 -9.28 4.32
CA GLU A 5 3.83 -8.05 5.01
C GLU A 5 4.85 -6.92 4.81
N ALA A 6 6.14 -7.23 4.86
CA ALA A 6 7.20 -6.26 4.59
C ALA A 6 7.33 -5.97 3.09
N ALA A 7 7.14 -6.98 2.23
CA ALA A 7 7.26 -6.86 0.77
C ALA A 7 6.34 -5.80 0.17
N ASP A 8 5.06 -5.93 0.48
CA ASP A 8 3.97 -5.12 -0.06
C ASP A 8 4.00 -3.70 0.51
N THR A 9 4.26 -3.58 1.82
CA THR A 9 4.49 -2.28 2.48
C THR A 9 5.70 -1.54 1.91
N LEU A 10 6.81 -2.26 1.66
CA LEU A 10 8.01 -1.67 1.09
C LEU A 10 7.75 -1.23 -0.36
N ALA A 11 7.08 -2.05 -1.17
CA ALA A 11 6.72 -1.71 -2.54
C ALA A 11 5.83 -0.46 -2.61
N CYS A 12 4.85 -0.35 -1.70
CA CYS A 12 4.01 0.84 -1.59
C CYS A 12 4.84 2.10 -1.30
N ARG A 13 5.73 2.01 -0.30
CA ARG A 13 6.61 3.12 0.10
C ARG A 13 7.58 3.52 -1.03
N GLN A 14 8.15 2.54 -1.73
CA GLN A 14 9.04 2.79 -2.88
C GLN A 14 8.32 3.51 -4.02
N ASN A 15 7.04 3.23 -4.23
CA ASN A 15 6.20 3.92 -5.19
C ASN A 15 5.75 5.31 -4.75
N ARG A 16 6.19 5.80 -3.57
CA ARG A 16 5.72 7.03 -2.91
C ARG A 16 4.21 7.00 -2.60
N GLY A 17 3.66 5.80 -2.42
CA GLY A 17 2.30 5.58 -1.92
C GLY A 17 2.25 5.63 -0.39
N SER A 18 1.03 5.69 0.13
CA SER A 18 0.71 5.65 1.55
C SER A 18 -0.24 4.50 1.84
N CYS A 19 -0.01 3.80 2.94
CA CYS A 19 -0.83 2.68 3.38
C CYS A 19 -2.06 3.18 4.14
N SER A 20 -3.24 2.87 3.64
CA SER A 20 -4.53 3.26 4.21
C SER A 20 -5.35 2.05 4.66
N PHE A 21 -6.05 2.18 5.78
CA PHE A 21 -7.04 1.18 6.24
C PHE A 21 -8.37 1.32 5.50
N VAL A 22 -8.61 2.46 4.85
CA VAL A 22 -9.79 2.72 4.04
C VAL A 22 -9.46 2.65 2.56
N ALA A 23 -10.47 2.48 1.72
CA ALA A 23 -10.31 2.55 0.27
C ALA A 23 -9.68 3.89 -0.15
N CYS A 24 -8.87 3.86 -1.21
CA CYS A 24 -8.30 5.08 -1.75
C CYS A 24 -9.42 5.96 -2.31
N SER A 25 -9.46 7.20 -1.85
CA SER A 25 -10.42 8.20 -2.31
C SER A 25 -9.73 9.16 -3.26
N ALA A 26 -10.45 9.59 -4.31
CA ALA A 26 -9.94 10.59 -5.25
C ALA A 26 -9.39 11.81 -4.49
N PRO A 27 -8.21 12.33 -4.85
CA PRO A 27 -7.44 12.02 -6.07
C PRO A 27 -6.46 10.84 -5.96
N LEU A 28 -6.44 10.12 -4.84
CA LEU A 28 -5.53 8.99 -4.63
C LEU A 28 -6.05 7.73 -5.34
N VAL A 29 -5.17 7.04 -6.06
CA VAL A 29 -5.43 5.76 -6.74
C VAL A 29 -4.90 4.58 -5.95
N ASP A 30 -5.63 3.46 -6.00
CA ASP A 30 -5.20 2.17 -5.46
C ASP A 30 -4.13 1.57 -6.37
N ILE A 31 -2.90 1.44 -5.86
CA ILE A 31 -1.76 0.90 -6.61
C ILE A 31 -1.27 -0.45 -6.08
N GLY A 32 -1.93 -0.99 -5.05
CA GLY A 32 -1.55 -2.25 -4.44
C GLY A 32 -2.04 -2.34 -2.99
N THR A 33 -1.35 -3.13 -2.18
CA THR A 33 -1.70 -3.32 -0.78
C THR A 33 -0.58 -2.86 0.15
N CYS A 34 -0.84 -2.85 1.47
CA CYS A 34 0.22 -2.90 2.47
C CYS A 34 -0.05 -3.96 3.53
N ARG A 35 1.00 -4.31 4.27
CA ARG A 35 0.96 -5.19 5.45
C ARG A 35 0.32 -6.54 5.12
N GLY A 36 0.68 -7.07 3.94
CA GLY A 36 0.27 -8.39 3.48
C GLY A 36 -1.21 -8.43 3.09
N GLY A 37 -1.70 -7.38 2.41
CA GLY A 37 -3.09 -7.31 1.97
C GLY A 37 -4.07 -6.71 2.99
N LYS A 38 -3.62 -6.38 4.20
CA LYS A 38 -4.51 -5.82 5.26
C LYS A 38 -4.87 -4.35 5.04
N LEU A 39 -4.07 -3.65 4.23
CA LEU A 39 -4.20 -2.23 3.94
C LEU A 39 -4.18 -2.02 2.43
N LYS A 40 -4.69 -0.87 2.00
CA LYS A 40 -4.63 -0.39 0.62
C LYS A 40 -3.44 0.54 0.44
N CYS A 41 -2.68 0.37 -0.63
CA CYS A 41 -1.63 1.32 -0.99
C CYS A 41 -2.21 2.38 -1.91
N CYS A 42 -2.34 3.60 -1.40
CA CYS A 42 -2.91 4.73 -2.11
C CYS A 42 -1.82 5.71 -2.54
N LYS A 43 -1.84 6.15 -3.80
CA LYS A 43 -0.86 7.10 -4.34
C LYS A 43 -1.57 8.21 -5.09
N TRP A 44 -1.03 9.44 -5.04
CA TRP A 44 -1.46 10.54 -5.91
C TRP A 44 -1.12 10.27 -7.36
#